data_AF-A0AAU8A4F0-F1
#
_entry.id   AF-A0AAU8A4F0-F1
#
_cell.length_a   1.000
_cell.length_b   1.000
_cell.length_c   1.000
_cell.angle_alpha   90.00
_cell.angle_beta   90.00
_cell.angle_gamma   90.00
#
_symmetry.space_group_name_H-M   'P 1'
#
loop_
_entity.id
_entity.type
_entity.pdbx_description
1 polymer ?
#
loop_
_entity_poly.entity_id
_entity_poly.type
_entity_poly.pdbx_seq_one_letter_code
_entity_poly.pdbx_strand_id
1 'polypeptide(L)'
;MNDVIYWIQNEPEFEKQLIYLDGRYEQKGFNAAQPELLKPTMQELYAKGVRYIAPPIWVLLTTGSDGEITPSAYARAAKEAKLNIITWSLERDGPMNKGGGWYHQSIKSAIYTDGQIYEVLDVLAKQVGIKGIFSDWPATVTYYANCMGLK
;
A
#
# COMPACT_ATOMS: atom_id res chain seq x y z
N MET A 1 8.75 -7.05 13.14
CA MET A 1 8.75 -8.33 12.40
C MET A 1 8.81 -9.52 13.35
N ASN A 2 9.63 -9.46 14.39
CA ASN A 2 9.77 -10.56 15.36
C ASN A 2 8.41 -10.97 15.95
N ASP A 3 7.53 -10.01 16.24
CA ASP A 3 6.17 -10.30 16.73
C ASP A 3 5.37 -11.12 15.73
N VAL A 4 5.38 -10.74 14.45
CA VAL A 4 4.69 -11.48 13.37
C VAL A 4 5.19 -12.92 13.26
N ILE A 5 6.49 -13.12 13.28
CA ILE A 5 7.08 -14.45 13.20
C ILE A 5 6.70 -15.28 14.44
N TYR A 6 6.68 -14.66 15.62
CA TYR A 6 6.27 -15.33 16.86
C TYR A 6 4.83 -15.85 16.75
N TRP A 7 3.87 -15.02 16.32
CA TRP A 7 2.48 -15.43 16.16
C TRP A 7 2.32 -16.57 15.14
N ILE A 8 3.02 -16.49 14.00
CA ILE A 8 2.99 -17.56 12.98
C ILE A 8 3.50 -18.89 13.56
N GLN A 9 4.52 -18.86 14.42
CA GLN A 9 5.17 -20.06 14.94
C GLN A 9 4.47 -20.68 16.16
N ASN A 10 3.85 -19.86 17.01
CA ASN A 10 3.34 -20.30 18.31
C ASN A 10 1.81 -20.37 18.35
N GLU A 11 1.12 -19.61 17.49
CA GLU A 11 -0.31 -19.36 17.56
C GLU A 11 -0.98 -19.55 16.18
N PRO A 12 -0.91 -20.76 15.59
CA PRO A 12 -1.30 -21.02 14.20
C PRO A 12 -2.79 -20.78 13.91
N GLU A 13 -3.62 -20.79 14.95
CA GLU A 13 -5.05 -20.47 14.85
C GLU A 13 -5.31 -19.01 14.41
N PHE A 14 -4.37 -18.09 14.70
CA PHE A 14 -4.45 -16.68 14.32
C PHE A 14 -3.66 -16.32 13.07
N GLU A 15 -2.85 -17.24 12.52
CA GLU A 15 -2.00 -17.00 11.34
C GLU A 15 -2.81 -16.42 10.16
N LYS A 16 -4.03 -16.92 9.94
CA LYS A 16 -4.89 -16.53 8.83
C LYS A 16 -5.33 -15.06 8.87
N GLN A 17 -5.32 -14.43 10.04
CA GLN A 17 -5.75 -13.05 10.25
C GLN A 17 -4.57 -12.10 10.43
N LEU A 18 -3.34 -12.61 10.38
CA LEU A 18 -2.16 -11.83 10.68
C LEU A 18 -1.83 -10.86 9.55
N ILE A 19 -1.65 -9.59 9.92
CA ILE A 19 -1.23 -8.51 9.02
C ILE A 19 0.10 -7.97 9.51
N TYR A 20 1.12 -8.01 8.66
CA TYR A 20 2.40 -7.39 8.95
C TYR A 20 2.34 -5.89 8.63
N LEU A 21 2.35 -5.03 9.66
CA LEU A 21 2.55 -3.59 9.49
C LEU A 21 3.97 -3.34 8.96
N ASP A 22 4.07 -2.99 7.68
CA ASP A 22 5.36 -2.89 7.01
C ASP A 22 6.01 -1.52 7.25
N GLY A 23 6.73 -1.43 8.38
CA GLY A 23 7.53 -0.27 8.77
C GLY A 23 8.90 -0.16 8.08
N ARG A 24 9.21 -0.97 7.06
CA ARG A 24 10.53 -0.90 6.39
C ARG A 24 10.82 0.47 5.77
N TYR A 25 9.78 1.27 5.52
CA TYR A 25 9.92 2.66 5.04
C TYR A 25 10.66 3.59 6.01
N GLU A 26 10.75 3.23 7.29
CA GLU A 26 11.48 3.99 8.32
C GLU A 26 12.97 3.64 8.35
N GLN A 27 13.39 2.59 7.64
CA GLN A 27 14.78 2.16 7.63
C GLN A 27 15.64 3.12 6.79
N LYS A 28 16.85 3.38 7.27
CA LYS A 28 17.83 4.18 6.54
C LYS A 28 18.12 3.55 5.18
N GLY A 29 17.99 4.33 4.12
CA GLY A 29 18.23 3.86 2.75
C GLY A 29 17.06 3.12 2.12
N PHE A 30 15.87 3.16 2.74
CA PHE A 30 14.66 2.64 2.10
C PHE A 30 14.40 3.35 0.77
N ASN A 31 14.10 2.54 -0.25
CA ASN A 31 13.71 3.04 -1.56
C ASN A 31 12.63 2.11 -2.15
N ALA A 32 11.40 2.62 -2.30
CA ALA A 32 10.29 1.86 -2.89
C ALA A 32 10.51 1.50 -4.37
N ALA A 33 11.46 2.15 -5.05
CA ALA A 33 11.88 1.81 -6.41
C ALA A 33 12.88 0.65 -6.47
N GLN A 34 13.44 0.22 -5.33
CA GLN A 34 14.44 -0.85 -5.23
C GLN A 34 13.99 -1.95 -4.25
N PRO A 35 12.85 -2.62 -4.49
CA PRO A 35 12.30 -3.64 -3.59
C PRO A 35 13.22 -4.85 -3.37
N GLU A 36 14.15 -5.11 -4.27
CA GLU A 36 15.17 -6.16 -4.17
C GLU A 36 16.16 -5.94 -3.03
N LEU A 37 16.33 -4.68 -2.59
CA LEU A 37 17.20 -4.33 -1.47
C LEU A 37 16.53 -4.52 -0.10
N LEU A 38 15.21 -4.74 -0.07
CA LEU A 38 14.47 -4.93 1.17
C LEU A 38 14.97 -6.17 1.92
N LYS A 39 15.09 -6.04 3.24
CA LYS A 39 15.44 -7.14 4.15
C LYS A 39 14.38 -7.25 5.25
N PRO A 40 13.66 -8.38 5.35
CA PRO A 40 13.60 -9.48 4.38
C PRO A 40 13.04 -9.02 3.02
N THR A 41 13.28 -9.77 1.94
CA THR A 41 12.64 -9.54 0.63
C THR A 41 11.15 -9.92 0.68
N MET A 42 10.37 -9.56 -0.35
CA MET A 42 8.95 -9.93 -0.42
C MET A 42 8.75 -11.45 -0.46
N GLN A 43 9.59 -12.17 -1.21
CA GLN A 43 9.57 -13.63 -1.26
C GLN A 43 9.98 -14.25 0.08
N GLU A 44 10.95 -13.68 0.78
CA GLU A 44 11.33 -14.12 2.12
C GLU A 44 10.20 -13.91 3.13
N LEU A 45 9.43 -12.81 3.04
CA LEU A 45 8.22 -12.62 3.85
C LEU A 45 7.22 -13.75 3.62
N TYR A 46 6.92 -14.03 2.35
CA TYR A 46 5.98 -15.09 1.99
C TYR A 46 6.46 -16.47 2.47
N ALA A 47 7.75 -16.77 2.30
CA ALA A 47 8.36 -18.02 2.77
C ALA A 47 8.30 -18.17 4.29
N LYS A 48 8.29 -17.06 5.05
CA LYS A 48 8.13 -17.03 6.50
C LYS A 48 6.68 -17.13 6.99
N GLY A 49 5.72 -17.36 6.09
CA GLY A 49 4.30 -17.49 6.43
C GLY A 49 3.51 -16.19 6.37
N VAL A 50 4.14 -15.05 6.05
CA VAL A 50 3.40 -13.79 5.90
C VAL A 50 2.49 -13.87 4.67
N ARG A 51 1.23 -13.49 4.82
CA ARG A 51 0.24 -13.45 3.73
C ARG A 51 -0.32 -12.07 3.47
N TYR A 52 -0.39 -11.21 4.49
CA TYR A 52 -0.85 -9.83 4.38
C TYR A 52 0.23 -8.86 4.85
N ILE A 53 0.46 -7.81 4.07
CA ILE A 53 1.33 -6.69 4.43
C ILE A 53 0.52 -5.38 4.43
N ALA A 54 0.92 -4.47 5.29
CA ALA A 54 0.30 -3.16 5.43
C ALA A 54 1.33 -2.03 5.31
N PRO A 55 1.76 -1.68 4.09
CA PRO A 55 2.58 -0.50 3.82
C PRO A 55 1.72 0.78 3.73
N PRO A 56 2.31 1.97 3.94
CA PRO A 56 1.63 3.22 3.67
C PRO A 56 1.40 3.45 2.17
N ILE A 57 0.38 4.24 1.80
CA ILE A 57 -0.04 4.44 0.40
C ILE A 57 1.10 4.91 -0.51
N TRP A 58 1.91 5.88 -0.07
CA TRP A 58 3.00 6.42 -0.89
C TRP A 58 4.02 5.37 -1.31
N VAL A 59 4.18 4.28 -0.54
CA VAL A 59 5.09 3.18 -0.91
C VAL A 59 4.53 2.37 -2.09
N LEU A 60 3.21 2.37 -2.29
CA LEU A 60 2.54 1.60 -3.35
C LEU A 60 2.43 2.35 -4.68
N LEU A 61 2.68 3.65 -4.70
CA LEU A 61 2.43 4.52 -5.85
C LEU A 61 3.71 5.25 -6.28
N THR A 62 3.78 5.58 -7.57
CA THR A 62 4.81 6.44 -8.15
C THR A 62 4.25 7.20 -9.35
N THR A 63 4.85 8.33 -9.70
CA THR A 63 4.55 9.04 -10.93
C THR A 63 5.22 8.34 -12.11
N GLY A 64 4.47 8.08 -13.18
CA GLY A 64 4.98 7.56 -14.45
C GLY A 64 5.62 8.64 -15.33
N SER A 65 6.00 8.28 -16.56
CA SER A 65 6.71 9.20 -17.46
C SER A 65 5.83 10.36 -17.95
N ASP A 66 4.52 10.14 -18.01
CA ASP A 66 3.56 11.08 -18.58
C ASP A 66 2.84 11.88 -17.48
N GLY A 67 3.32 11.78 -16.24
CA GLY A 67 2.73 12.42 -15.06
C GLY A 67 1.56 11.65 -14.45
N GLU A 68 1.32 10.43 -14.89
CA GLU A 68 0.23 9.57 -14.44
C GLU A 68 0.55 8.83 -13.13
N ILE A 69 -0.46 8.55 -12.31
CA ILE A 69 -0.32 7.77 -11.09
C ILE A 69 -0.22 6.29 -11.48
N THR A 70 0.87 5.62 -11.07
CA THR A 70 1.12 4.21 -11.40
C THR A 70 1.53 3.41 -10.16
N PRO A 71 1.41 2.06 -10.18
CA PRO A 71 1.98 1.20 -9.14
C PRO A 71 3.50 1.38 -9.03
N SER A 72 4.01 1.41 -7.81
CA SER A 72 5.46 1.42 -7.56
C SER A 72 6.12 0.07 -7.87
N ALA A 73 7.46 0.04 -7.91
CA ALA A 73 8.20 -1.22 -7.99
C ALA A 73 7.93 -2.11 -6.76
N TYR A 74 7.82 -1.51 -5.58
CA TYR A 74 7.40 -2.19 -4.36
C TYR A 74 6.03 -2.90 -4.54
N ALA A 75 5.02 -2.20 -5.07
CA ALA A 75 3.69 -2.78 -5.25
C ALA A 75 3.70 -3.98 -6.19
N ARG A 76 4.47 -3.88 -7.30
CA ARG A 76 4.68 -4.99 -8.24
C ARG A 76 5.38 -6.18 -7.57
N ALA A 77 6.45 -5.92 -6.82
CA ALA A 77 7.21 -6.98 -6.14
C ALA A 77 6.36 -7.71 -5.08
N ALA A 78 5.53 -6.98 -4.33
CA ALA A 78 4.60 -7.58 -3.36
C ALA A 78 3.57 -8.49 -4.05
N LYS A 79 3.00 -8.04 -5.17
CA LYS A 79 2.04 -8.81 -5.98
C LYS A 79 2.69 -10.07 -6.57
N GLU A 80 3.91 -9.96 -7.10
CA GLU A 80 4.68 -11.10 -7.62
C GLU A 80 5.02 -12.12 -6.53
N ALA A 81 5.33 -11.67 -5.32
CA ALA A 81 5.53 -12.52 -4.15
C ALA A 81 4.23 -13.12 -3.59
N LYS A 82 3.07 -12.84 -4.20
CA LYS A 82 1.73 -13.30 -3.77
C LYS A 82 1.30 -12.79 -2.39
N LEU A 83 1.84 -11.64 -1.96
CA LEU A 83 1.41 -10.97 -0.74
C LEU A 83 0.11 -10.19 -1.01
N ASN A 84 -0.87 -10.37 -0.13
CA ASN A 84 -2.04 -9.50 -0.08
C ASN A 84 -1.67 -8.17 0.58
N ILE A 85 -2.28 -7.08 0.14
CA ILE A 85 -1.95 -5.72 0.59
C ILE A 85 -3.18 -5.09 1.25
N ILE A 86 -3.03 -4.57 2.47
CA ILE A 86 -4.03 -3.73 3.14
C ILE A 86 -3.33 -2.41 3.52
N THR A 87 -3.57 -1.34 2.77
CA THR A 87 -2.78 -0.09 2.90
C THR A 87 -3.44 0.96 3.79
N TRP A 88 -2.71 2.02 4.12
CA TRP A 88 -3.16 3.09 5.03
C TRP A 88 -2.40 4.41 4.78
N SER A 89 -2.91 5.58 5.13
CA SER A 89 -4.33 5.96 5.21
C SER A 89 -4.64 6.99 4.11
N LEU A 90 -5.87 6.99 3.60
CA LEU A 90 -6.21 7.67 2.34
C LEU A 90 -6.35 9.20 2.45
N GLU A 91 -6.85 9.75 3.55
CA GLU A 91 -7.26 11.16 3.58
C GLU A 91 -6.52 12.03 4.60
N ARG A 92 -5.42 11.54 5.18
CA ARG A 92 -4.71 12.23 6.25
C ARG A 92 -3.90 13.45 5.82
N ASP A 93 -3.69 13.63 4.52
CA ASP A 93 -2.91 14.73 3.94
C ASP A 93 -3.66 16.08 3.90
N GLY A 94 -4.96 16.10 4.20
CA GLY A 94 -5.80 17.28 3.97
C GLY A 94 -6.15 17.46 2.49
N PRO A 95 -6.40 18.69 2.01
CA PRO A 95 -6.72 18.94 0.60
C PRO A 95 -5.62 18.43 -0.34
N MET A 96 -6.03 17.64 -1.32
CA MET A 96 -5.14 17.00 -2.28
C MET A 96 -4.66 17.97 -3.36
N ASN A 97 -5.44 19.02 -3.65
CA ASN A 97 -5.12 20.03 -4.68
C ASN A 97 -3.76 20.76 -4.54
N LYS A 98 -3.02 20.55 -3.45
CA LYS A 98 -1.64 21.03 -3.23
C LYS A 98 -0.56 19.94 -3.40
N GLY A 99 -0.91 18.81 -4.01
CA GLY A 99 -0.02 17.66 -4.18
C GLY A 99 -0.12 16.62 -3.06
N GLY A 100 -1.08 16.76 -2.15
CA GLY A 100 -1.14 15.98 -0.91
C GLY A 100 0.01 16.32 0.06
N GLY A 101 0.35 15.35 0.91
CA GLY A 101 1.30 15.47 2.00
C GLY A 101 2.20 14.24 2.08
N TRP A 102 2.34 13.66 3.27
CA TRP A 102 3.18 12.48 3.49
C TRP A 102 2.60 11.22 2.85
N TYR A 103 1.27 11.06 2.83
CA TYR A 103 0.60 9.85 2.35
C TYR A 103 0.58 9.73 0.82
N HIS A 104 0.76 10.84 0.11
CA HIS A 104 0.86 10.89 -1.36
C HIS A 104 2.18 11.49 -1.85
N GLN A 105 3.21 11.55 -1.00
CA GLN A 105 4.48 12.21 -1.32
C GLN A 105 5.15 11.69 -2.60
N SER A 106 5.00 10.40 -2.92
CA SER A 106 5.62 9.76 -4.10
C SER A 106 4.94 10.13 -5.42
N ILE A 107 3.76 10.72 -5.35
CA ILE A 107 2.95 11.14 -6.52
C ILE A 107 2.58 12.62 -6.45
N LYS A 108 3.28 13.39 -5.62
CA LYS A 108 3.00 14.82 -5.40
C LYS A 108 2.91 15.61 -6.70
N SER A 109 3.78 15.31 -7.68
CA SER A 109 3.81 15.98 -8.97
C SER A 109 2.63 15.65 -9.89
N ALA A 110 1.90 14.57 -9.61
CA ALA A 110 0.75 14.13 -10.37
C ALA A 110 -0.57 14.70 -9.83
N ILE A 111 -0.59 15.29 -8.63
CA ILE A 111 -1.82 15.72 -7.95
C ILE A 111 -1.96 17.24 -7.97
N TYR A 112 -3.06 17.72 -8.52
CA TYR A 112 -3.42 19.14 -8.65
C TYR A 112 -4.92 19.41 -8.41
N THR A 113 -5.75 18.38 -8.22
CA THR A 113 -7.16 18.53 -7.80
C THR A 113 -7.55 17.55 -6.70
N ASP A 114 -8.61 17.87 -5.96
CA ASP A 114 -9.12 16.97 -4.91
C ASP A 114 -9.77 15.69 -5.47
N GLY A 115 -10.28 15.75 -6.71
CA GLY A 115 -10.91 14.60 -7.38
C GLY A 115 -9.94 13.46 -7.68
N GLN A 116 -8.63 13.74 -7.75
CA GLN A 116 -7.60 12.73 -8.04
C GLN A 116 -7.40 11.72 -6.90
N ILE A 117 -8.06 11.91 -5.76
CA ILE A 117 -8.18 10.86 -4.75
C ILE A 117 -8.87 9.59 -5.30
N TYR A 118 -9.78 9.76 -6.27
CA TYR A 118 -10.42 8.64 -6.96
C TYR A 118 -9.50 7.96 -7.97
N GLU A 119 -8.57 8.69 -8.59
CA GLU A 119 -7.51 8.11 -9.43
C GLU A 119 -6.54 7.28 -8.58
N VAL A 120 -6.17 7.79 -7.40
CA VAL A 120 -5.40 7.05 -6.39
C VAL A 120 -6.11 5.74 -6.03
N LEU A 121 -7.40 5.80 -5.72
CA LEU A 121 -8.22 4.62 -5.43
C LEU A 121 -8.30 3.66 -6.61
N ASP A 122 -8.41 4.15 -7.84
CA ASP A 122 -8.45 3.32 -9.03
C ASP A 122 -7.16 2.52 -9.23
N VAL A 123 -6.01 3.19 -9.10
CA VAL A 123 -4.70 2.54 -9.20
C VAL A 123 -4.51 1.52 -8.07
N LEU A 124 -4.84 1.88 -6.83
CA LEU A 124 -4.73 0.97 -5.68
C LEU A 124 -5.65 -0.26 -5.84
N ALA A 125 -6.92 -0.06 -6.18
CA ALA A 125 -7.89 -1.14 -6.24
C ALA A 125 -7.69 -2.05 -7.46
N LYS A 126 -7.46 -1.48 -8.65
CA LYS A 126 -7.43 -2.27 -9.89
C LYS A 126 -6.03 -2.70 -10.31
N GLN A 127 -5.05 -1.82 -10.18
CA GLN A 127 -3.71 -2.08 -10.70
C GLN A 127 -2.82 -2.77 -9.64
N VAL A 128 -2.75 -2.18 -8.44
CA VAL A 128 -2.07 -2.78 -7.29
C VAL A 128 -2.83 -4.02 -6.82
N GLY A 129 -4.16 -3.94 -6.72
CA GLY A 129 -5.00 -5.06 -6.30
C GLY A 129 -5.05 -5.23 -4.78
N ILE A 130 -5.13 -4.12 -4.05
CA ILE A 130 -5.26 -4.14 -2.58
C ILE A 130 -6.51 -4.92 -2.14
N LYS A 131 -6.42 -5.57 -0.98
CA LYS A 131 -7.54 -6.27 -0.33
C LYS A 131 -8.33 -5.38 0.63
N GLY A 132 -7.76 -4.23 1.00
CA GLY A 132 -8.38 -3.25 1.86
C GLY A 132 -7.55 -1.99 1.96
N ILE A 133 -8.17 -0.93 2.46
CA ILE A 133 -7.55 0.36 2.71
C ILE A 133 -8.12 0.93 4.00
N PHE A 134 -7.24 1.47 4.85
CA PHE A 134 -7.67 2.33 5.94
C PHE A 134 -7.96 3.72 5.39
N SER A 135 -9.18 4.19 5.65
CA SER A 135 -9.64 5.51 5.29
C SER A 135 -9.95 6.28 6.56
N ASP A 136 -9.48 7.51 6.61
CA ASP A 136 -9.77 8.42 7.71
C ASP A 136 -11.22 8.95 7.58
N TRP A 137 -11.79 8.94 6.36
CA TRP A 137 -13.17 9.33 6.06
C TRP A 137 -13.88 8.30 5.16
N PRO A 138 -14.72 7.40 5.71
CA PRO A 138 -15.19 6.22 4.99
C PRO A 138 -16.03 6.53 3.75
N ALA A 139 -16.58 7.74 3.62
CA ALA A 139 -17.41 8.15 2.50
C ALA A 139 -16.70 8.01 1.14
N THR A 140 -15.43 8.41 1.02
CA THR A 140 -14.68 8.41 -0.25
C THR A 140 -14.51 6.98 -0.77
N VAL A 141 -14.00 6.09 0.08
CA VAL A 141 -13.78 4.67 -0.27
C VAL A 141 -15.10 3.96 -0.53
N THR A 142 -16.12 4.22 0.30
CA THR A 142 -17.44 3.60 0.15
C THR A 142 -18.09 4.04 -1.17
N TYR A 143 -18.04 5.33 -1.50
CA TYR A 143 -18.58 5.85 -2.75
C TYR A 143 -17.88 5.21 -3.95
N TYR A 144 -16.54 5.22 -3.98
CA TYR A 144 -15.77 4.58 -5.04
C TYR A 144 -16.08 3.09 -5.18
N ALA A 145 -16.07 2.33 -4.08
CA ALA A 145 -16.33 0.90 -4.09
C ALA A 145 -17.72 0.58 -4.66
N ASN A 146 -18.75 1.35 -4.28
CA ASN A 146 -20.10 1.20 -4.84
C ASN A 146 -20.15 1.53 -6.34
N CYS A 147 -19.53 2.63 -6.78
CA CYS A 147 -19.48 2.99 -8.20
C CYS A 147 -18.78 1.92 -9.05
N MET A 148 -17.78 1.25 -8.50
CA MET A 148 -16.97 0.26 -9.19
C MET A 148 -17.43 -1.19 -9.00
N GLY A 149 -18.51 -1.42 -8.24
CA GLY A 149 -19.04 -2.76 -7.95
C GLY A 149 -18.07 -3.63 -7.14
N LEU A 150 -17.21 -3.01 -6.32
CA LEU A 150 -16.27 -3.71 -5.45
C LEU A 150 -16.99 -4.16 -4.16
N LYS A 151 -16.65 -5.35 -3.68
CA LYS A 151 -17.21 -5.97 -2.47
C LYS A 151 -16.14 -6.15 -1.41
#